data_AF-A0A314ZBY8-F1
#
_entry.id   AF-A0A314ZBY8-F1
#
_cell.length_a   1.000
_cell.length_b   1.000
_cell.length_c   1.000
_cell.angle_alpha   90.00
_cell.angle_beta   90.00
_cell.angle_gamma   90.00
#
_symmetry.space_group_name_H-M   'P 1'
#
loop_
_entity.id
_entity.type
_entity.pdbx_description
1 polymer ?
#
loop_
_entity_poly.entity_id
_entity_poly.type
_entity_poly.pdbx_seq_one_letter_code
_entity_poly.pdbx_strand_id
1 'polypeptide(L)'
;MRACVHIYSMMSMHEEAVALALQVDPELAMAEADKVEDDEDLRKKLWLMVAKHVIEQEKGAKRENIRKAIAFLKETDGLLKIEDILPFFPDFA
;
A
#
# COMPACT_ATOMS: atom_id res chain seq x y z
N MET A 1 8.16 13.91 -12.09
CA MET A 1 7.68 12.58 -11.67
C MET A 1 6.16 12.50 -11.51
N ARG A 2 5.45 13.55 -11.09
CA ARG A 2 3.96 13.56 -11.04
C ARG A 2 3.28 13.29 -12.39
N ALA A 3 3.88 13.73 -13.50
CA ALA A 3 3.36 13.48 -14.85
C ALA A 3 3.37 11.98 -15.24
N CYS A 4 4.35 11.21 -14.77
CA CYS A 4 4.43 9.78 -15.07
C CYS A 4 3.33 9.00 -14.34
N VAL A 5 3.02 9.37 -13.09
CA VAL A 5 1.92 8.78 -12.31
C VAL A 5 0.58 8.96 -13.03
N HIS A 6 0.31 10.15 -13.55
CA HIS A 6 -0.91 10.41 -14.31
C HIS A 6 -1.00 9.65 -15.64
N ILE A 7 0.13 9.48 -16.35
CA ILE A 7 0.15 8.70 -17.59
C ILE A 7 -0.08 7.20 -17.30
N TYR A 8 0.53 6.64 -16.25
CA TYR A 8 0.33 5.23 -15.88
C TYR A 8 -1.10 4.95 -15.38
N SER A 9 -1.69 5.87 -14.63
CA SER A 9 -3.10 5.79 -14.22
C SER A 9 -4.04 5.81 -15.44
N MET A 10 -3.75 6.61 -16.48
CA MET A 10 -4.48 6.60 -17.76
C MET A 10 -4.26 5.34 -18.61
N MET A 11 -3.22 4.56 -18.33
CA MET A 11 -2.92 3.29 -19.01
C MET A 11 -3.46 2.06 -18.26
N SER A 12 -4.27 2.25 -17.22
CA SER A 12 -4.73 1.20 -16.29
C SER A 12 -3.59 0.44 -15.59
N MET A 13 -2.40 1.04 -15.54
CA MET A 13 -1.21 0.51 -14.86
C MET A 13 -1.18 1.05 -13.42
N HIS A 14 -2.22 0.73 -12.65
CA HIS A 14 -2.39 1.20 -11.27
C HIS A 14 -1.31 0.63 -10.35
N GLU A 15 -0.83 -0.59 -10.63
CA GLU A 15 0.22 -1.24 -9.85
C GLU A 15 1.55 -0.47 -9.96
N GLU A 16 1.94 -0.10 -11.17
CA GLU A 16 3.15 0.68 -11.43
C GLU A 16 3.03 2.11 -10.92
N ALA A 17 1.84 2.70 -11.00
CA ALA A 17 1.57 4.02 -10.45
C ALA A 17 1.77 4.05 -8.93
N VAL A 18 1.22 3.04 -8.22
CA VAL A 18 1.39 2.88 -6.76
C VAL A 18 2.85 2.55 -6.41
N ALA A 19 3.50 1.65 -7.15
CA ALA A 19 4.91 1.33 -6.92
C ALA A 19 5.84 2.54 -7.08
N LEU A 20 5.56 3.41 -8.07
CA LEU A 20 6.30 4.65 -8.27
C LEU A 20 5.96 5.69 -7.19
N ALA A 21 4.69 5.80 -6.81
CA ALA A 21 4.25 6.68 -5.73
C ALA A 21 4.92 6.30 -4.41
N LEU A 22 5.04 5.00 -4.10
CA LEU A 22 5.72 4.50 -2.91
C LEU A 22 7.19 4.93 -2.79
N GLN A 23 7.88 5.15 -3.92
CA GLN A 23 9.26 5.65 -3.92
C GLN A 23 9.37 7.17 -3.68
N VAL A 24 8.28 7.90 -3.90
CA VAL A 24 8.23 9.36 -3.81
C VAL A 24 7.59 9.79 -2.49
N ASP A 25 6.39 9.31 -2.22
CA ASP A 25 5.57 9.64 -1.06
C ASP A 25 4.52 8.52 -0.80
N PRO A 26 4.57 7.86 0.37
CA PRO A 26 3.58 6.84 0.75
C PRO A 26 2.14 7.37 0.78
N GLU A 27 1.92 8.64 1.13
CA GLU A 27 0.59 9.25 1.15
C GLU A 27 -0.01 9.35 -0.25
N LEU A 28 0.84 9.64 -1.25
CA LEU A 28 0.44 9.66 -2.65
C LEU A 28 0.04 8.26 -3.13
N ALA A 29 0.73 7.22 -2.66
CA ALA A 29 0.43 5.83 -3.03
C ALA A 29 -0.92 5.38 -2.47
N MET A 30 -1.24 5.76 -1.22
CA MET A 30 -2.56 5.51 -0.64
C MET A 30 -3.66 6.22 -1.43
N ALA A 31 -3.45 7.49 -1.81
CA ALA A 31 -4.42 8.22 -2.62
C ALA A 31 -4.63 7.63 -4.02
N GLU A 32 -3.59 7.07 -4.67
CA GLU A 32 -3.75 6.35 -5.94
C GLU A 32 -4.47 5.01 -5.78
N ALA A 33 -4.22 4.28 -4.68
CA ALA A 33 -4.95 3.06 -4.37
C ALA A 33 -6.43 3.34 -4.11
N ASP A 34 -6.74 4.46 -3.43
CA ASP A 34 -8.11 4.85 -3.08
C ASP A 34 -8.95 5.30 -4.29
N LYS A 35 -8.31 5.82 -5.34
CA LYS A 35 -8.99 6.17 -6.61
C LYS A 35 -9.58 4.97 -7.35
N VAL A 36 -9.13 3.76 -7.04
CA VAL A 36 -9.65 2.54 -7.65
C VAL A 36 -10.90 2.12 -6.87
N GLU A 37 -12.04 2.72 -7.20
CA GLU A 37 -13.33 2.41 -6.58
C GLU A 37 -14.10 1.32 -7.35
N ASP A 38 -13.87 1.22 -8.67
CA ASP A 38 -14.62 0.32 -9.56
C ASP A 38 -14.12 -1.14 -9.55
N ASP A 39 -12.96 -1.40 -8.94
CA ASP A 39 -12.33 -2.73 -8.89
C ASP A 39 -11.78 -3.02 -7.48
N GLU A 40 -12.59 -3.70 -6.67
CA GLU A 40 -12.28 -4.01 -5.28
C GLU A 40 -11.07 -4.96 -5.15
N ASP A 41 -10.91 -5.90 -6.08
CA ASP A 41 -9.79 -6.84 -6.11
C ASP A 41 -8.47 -6.10 -6.40
N LEU A 42 -8.50 -5.19 -7.39
CA LEU A 42 -7.35 -4.34 -7.71
C LEU A 42 -7.06 -3.38 -6.56
N ARG A 43 -8.06 -2.71 -6.00
CA ARG A 43 -7.92 -1.84 -4.82
C ARG A 43 -7.24 -2.59 -3.67
N LYS A 44 -7.71 -3.79 -3.36
CA LYS A 44 -7.12 -4.65 -2.32
C LYS A 44 -5.65 -4.96 -2.62
N LYS A 45 -5.32 -5.30 -3.87
CA LYS A 45 -3.95 -5.57 -4.31
C LYS A 45 -3.03 -4.36 -4.15
N LEU A 46 -3.49 -3.16 -4.51
CA LEU A 46 -2.73 -1.92 -4.36
C LEU A 46 -2.44 -1.61 -2.90
N TRP A 47 -3.45 -1.71 -2.04
CA TRP A 47 -3.29 -1.52 -0.59
C TRP A 47 -2.32 -2.53 0.03
N LEU A 48 -2.33 -3.80 -0.43
CA LEU A 48 -1.35 -4.80 0.01
C LEU A 48 0.08 -4.45 -0.41
N MET A 49 0.28 -3.92 -1.62
CA MET A 49 1.60 -3.46 -2.04
C MET A 49 2.11 -2.31 -1.18
N VAL A 50 1.23 -1.35 -0.85
CA VAL A 50 1.58 -0.23 0.05
C VAL A 50 1.94 -0.78 1.43
N ALA A 51 1.11 -1.66 2.00
CA ALA A 51 1.37 -2.26 3.31
C ALA A 51 2.72 -3.00 3.34
N LYS A 52 2.97 -3.85 2.34
CA LYS A 52 4.23 -4.59 2.19
C LYS A 52 5.41 -3.63 2.17
N HIS A 53 5.33 -2.57 1.37
CA HIS A 53 6.42 -1.61 1.23
C HIS A 53 6.70 -0.84 2.52
N VAL A 54 5.66 -0.38 3.22
CA VAL A 54 5.80 0.33 4.50
C VAL A 54 6.42 -0.59 5.57
N ILE A 55 5.96 -1.84 5.64
CA ILE A 55 6.46 -2.83 6.62
C ILE A 55 7.90 -3.26 6.31
N GLU A 56 8.24 -3.49 5.04
CA GLU A 56 9.59 -3.90 4.61
C GLU A 56 10.61 -2.75 4.67
N GLN A 57 10.21 -1.51 4.37
CA GLN A 57 11.12 -0.36 4.41
C GLN A 57 11.44 0.09 5.84
N GLU A 58 10.53 -0.11 6.80
CA GLU A 58 10.78 0.26 8.18
C GLU A 58 11.77 -0.68 8.87
N LYS A 59 13.03 -0.22 8.94
CA LYS A 59 14.09 -0.79 9.80
C LYS A 59 13.87 -0.54 11.30
N GLY A 60 12.65 -0.18 11.70
CA GLY A 60 12.27 0.14 13.07
C GLY A 60 12.12 -1.10 13.96
N ALA A 61 11.95 -0.89 15.26
CA ALA A 61 11.71 -1.98 16.19
C ALA A 61 10.35 -2.65 15.88
N LYS A 62 10.31 -3.99 15.87
CA LYS A 62 9.15 -4.85 15.57
C LYS A 62 7.78 -4.35 16.07
N ARG A 63 7.73 -3.77 17.28
CA ARG A 63 6.49 -3.22 17.88
C ARG A 63 5.97 -1.96 17.18
N GLU A 64 6.84 -1.12 16.64
CA GLU A 64 6.46 0.10 15.94
C GLU A 64 5.88 -0.22 14.57
N ASN A 65 6.49 -1.15 13.83
CA ASN A 65 6.00 -1.61 12.52
C ASN A 65 4.59 -2.21 12.64
N ILE A 66 4.34 -3.04 13.66
CA ILE A 66 3.00 -3.62 13.91
C ILE A 66 1.99 -2.52 14.22
N ARG A 67 2.34 -1.53 15.05
CA ARG A 67 1.43 -0.42 15.40
C ARG A 67 1.09 0.43 14.18
N LYS A 68 2.07 0.74 13.33
CA LYS A 68 1.87 1.49 12.09
C LYS A 68 1.04 0.69 11.10
N ALA A 69 1.31 -0.60 10.94
CA ALA A 69 0.48 -1.44 10.08
C ALA A 69 -0.97 -1.56 10.60
N ILE A 70 -1.19 -1.63 11.92
CA ILE A 70 -2.54 -1.59 12.49
C ILE A 70 -3.23 -0.24 12.26
N ALA A 71 -2.50 0.87 12.37
CA ALA A 71 -3.03 2.20 12.04
C ALA A 71 -3.42 2.28 10.56
N PHE A 72 -2.56 1.76 9.69
CA PHE A 72 -2.78 1.65 8.25
C PHE A 72 -3.99 0.78 7.90
N LEU A 73 -4.18 -0.38 8.57
CA LEU A 73 -5.36 -1.21 8.39
C LEU A 73 -6.65 -0.46 8.73
N LYS A 74 -6.64 0.43 9.73
CA LYS A 74 -7.81 1.26 10.04
C LYS A 74 -8.12 2.26 8.93
N GLU A 75 -7.13 2.74 8.20
CA GLU A 75 -7.33 3.64 7.06
C GLU A 75 -7.91 2.91 5.84
N THR A 76 -7.75 1.58 5.77
CA THR A 76 -8.34 0.76 4.70
C THR A 76 -9.84 0.46 4.88
N ASP A 77 -10.49 1.02 5.90
CA ASP A 77 -11.91 0.84 6.24
C ASP A 77 -12.39 -0.64 6.24
N GLY A 78 -11.51 -1.56 6.62
CA GLY A 78 -11.79 -3.00 6.68
C GLY A 78 -11.57 -3.78 5.38
N LEU A 79 -11.08 -3.13 4.31
CA LEU A 79 -10.69 -3.78 3.06
C LEU A 79 -9.57 -4.81 3.27
N LEU A 80 -8.62 -4.49 4.15
CA LEU A 80 -7.55 -5.39 4.56
C LEU A 80 -7.74 -5.90 5.99
N LYS A 81 -7.44 -7.17 6.20
CA LYS A 81 -7.37 -7.77 7.54
C LYS A 81 -5.93 -7.90 7.99
N ILE A 82 -5.76 -8.06 9.31
CA ILE A 82 -4.44 -8.32 9.88
C ILE A 82 -3.82 -9.61 9.35
N GLU A 83 -4.63 -10.60 9.00
CA GLU A 83 -4.21 -11.85 8.37
C GLU A 83 -3.56 -11.64 7.00
N ASP A 84 -4.00 -10.63 6.24
CA ASP A 84 -3.44 -10.34 4.91
C ASP A 84 -2.05 -9.67 5.01
N ILE A 85 -1.79 -8.91 6.08
CA ILE A 85 -0.51 -8.20 6.28
C ILE A 85 0.48 -8.96 7.16
N LEU A 86 0.01 -9.93 7.93
CA LEU A 86 0.82 -10.77 8.81
C LEU A 86 2.02 -11.42 8.11
N PRO A 87 1.88 -11.97 6.87
CA PRO A 87 2.99 -12.59 6.15
C PRO A 87 4.10 -11.62 5.75
N PHE A 88 3.86 -10.31 5.74
CA PHE A 88 4.88 -9.32 5.39
C PHE A 88 5.83 -9.00 6.55
N PHE A 89 5.54 -9.47 7.75
CA PHE A 89 6.45 -9.30 8.88
C PHE A 89 7.55 -10.37 8.83
N PRO A 90 8.82 -9.98 9.06
CA PRO A 90 9.97 -10.89 8.95
C PRO A 90 9.97 -12.05 9.97
N ASP A 91 9.09 -12.04 10.96
CA ASP A 91 8.90 -13.15 11.92
C ASP A 91 7.87 -14.20 11.49
N PHE A 92 7.11 -13.94 10.42
CA PHE A 92 6.07 -14.83 9.88
C PHE A 92 6.35 -15.29 8.44
N ALA A 93 7.45 -14.82 7.83
CA ALA A 93 7.93 -15.22 6.51
C ALA A 93 8.77 -16.50 6.55
#